data_AF-A0A7C6XJR9-F1
#
_entry.id   AF-A0A7C6XJR9-F1
#
_cell.length_a   1.000
_cell.length_b   1.000
_cell.length_c   1.000
_cell.angle_alpha   90.00
_cell.angle_beta   90.00
_cell.angle_gamma   90.00
#
_symmetry.space_group_name_H-M   'P 1'
#
loop_
_entity.id
_entity.type
_entity.pdbx_description
1 polymer ?
#
loop_
_entity_poly.entity_id
_entity_poly.type
_entity_poly.pdbx_seq_one_letter_code
_entity_poly.pdbx_strand_id
1 'polypeptide(L)' 'MDEAALCDNAAVLADRLSPARLKCVVKANAYGHGIDLVAPALFSAGWREFCV' A
#
# COMPACT_ATOMS: atom_id res chain seq x y z
N MET A 1 -0.49 -0.70 -13.77
CA MET A 1 -0.98 -0.71 -12.38
C MET A 1 -1.65 0.63 -12.15
N ASP A 2 -2.80 0.64 -11.49
CA ASP A 2 -3.56 1.87 -11.24
C ASP A 2 -3.23 2.36 -9.83
N GLU A 3 -2.48 3.46 -9.74
CA GLU A 3 -2.01 4.03 -8.48
C GLU A 3 -3.15 4.63 -7.65
N ALA A 4 -4.17 5.22 -8.29
CA ALA A 4 -5.31 5.78 -7.61
C ALA A 4 -6.13 4.67 -6.94
N ALA A 5 -6.42 3.59 -7.69
CA ALA A 5 -7.11 2.43 -7.14
C ALA A 5 -6.34 1.78 -5.99
N LEU A 6 -5.00 1.70 -6.08
CA LEU A 6 -4.17 1.18 -5.00
C LEU A 6 -4.27 2.03 -3.73
N CYS A 7 -4.20 3.35 -3.86
CA CYS A 7 -4.29 4.28 -2.73
C CYS A 7 -5.69 4.26 -2.09
N ASP A 8 -6.74 4.24 -2.91
CA ASP A 8 -8.12 4.14 -2.44
C ASP A 8 -8.37 2.84 -1.67
N ASN A 9 -7.86 1.72 -2.19
CA ASN A 9 -7.94 0.43 -1.50
C ASN A 9 -7.23 0.47 -0.13
N ALA A 10 -6.05 1.09 -0.06
CA ALA A 10 -5.32 1.23 1.19
C ALA A 10 -6.08 2.12 2.21
N ALA A 11 -6.71 3.20 1.75
CA ALA A 11 -7.51 4.09 2.58
C ALA A 11 -8.75 3.36 3.15
N VAL A 12 -9.48 2.64 2.31
CA VAL A 12 -10.65 1.83 2.73
C VAL A 12 -10.26 0.78 3.77
N LEU A 13 -9.10 0.13 3.60
CA LEU A 13 -8.62 -0.86 4.56
C LEU A 13 -8.24 -0.21 5.89
N ALA A 14 -7.54 0.94 5.88
CA ALA A 14 -7.13 1.60 7.11
C ALA A 14 -8.34 2.13 7.91
N ASP A 15 -9.36 2.65 7.24
CA ASP A 15 -10.60 3.07 7.89
C ASP A 15 -11.29 1.90 8.63
N ARG A 16 -11.40 0.75 7.94
CA ARG A 16 -12.00 -0.47 8.52
C ARG A 16 -11.19 -1.09 9.65
N LEU A 17 -9.88 -0.88 9.67
CA LEU A 17 -8.98 -1.46 10.67
C LEU A 17 -8.84 -0.59 11.92
N SER A 18 -9.33 0.65 11.92
CA SER A 18 -9.23 1.57 13.06
C SER A 18 -9.73 0.92 14.36
N PRO A 19 -8.96 0.99 15.48
CA PRO A 19 -7.74 1.78 15.68
C PRO A 19 -6.42 1.06 15.32
N ALA A 20 -6.49 -0.16 14.77
CA ALA A 20 -5.29 -0.87 14.32
C ALA A 20 -4.65 -0.18 13.11
N ARG A 21 -3.33 -0.33 12.98
CA ARG A 21 -2.55 0.32 11.92
C ARG A 21 -2.37 -0.63 10.73
N LEU A 22 -2.59 -0.11 9.54
CA LEU A 22 -2.36 -0.84 8.29
C LEU A 22 -0.87 -0.82 7.93
N LYS A 23 -0.38 -1.96 7.42
CA LYS A 23 0.98 -2.14 6.94
C LYS A 23 0.97 -2.69 5.52
N CYS A 24 1.69 -2.04 4.62
CA CYS A 24 1.74 -2.37 3.20
C CYS A 24 2.69 -3.55 2.96
N VAL A 25 2.15 -4.74 2.74
CA VAL A 25 2.96 -5.93 2.41
C VAL A 25 3.26 -5.93 0.92
N VAL A 26 4.54 -5.86 0.57
CA VAL A 26 5.03 -5.71 -0.81
C VAL A 26 6.03 -6.81 -1.20
N LYS A 27 5.93 -7.96 -0.54
CA LYS A 27 6.73 -9.16 -0.83
C LYS A 27 6.60 -9.63 -2.27
N ALA A 28 7.59 -10.40 -2.73
CA ALA A 28 7.61 -10.99 -4.08
C ALA A 28 7.32 -9.95 -5.19
N ASN A 29 8.07 -8.84 -5.19
CA ASN A 29 7.92 -7.73 -6.15
C ASN A 29 6.51 -7.12 -6.13
N ALA A 30 6.00 -6.80 -4.93
CA ALA A 30 4.62 -6.38 -4.71
C ALA A 30 3.59 -7.36 -5.29
N TYR A 31 3.75 -8.65 -5.02
CA TYR A 31 2.93 -9.72 -5.58
C TYR A 31 2.86 -9.71 -7.12
N GLY A 32 3.96 -9.33 -7.78
CA GLY A 32 4.04 -9.22 -9.24
C GLY A 32 3.55 -7.90 -9.83
N HIS A 33 3.13 -6.92 -9.02
CA HIS A 33 2.69 -5.60 -9.50
C HIS A 33 3.85 -4.63 -9.77
N GLY A 34 5.07 -4.98 -9.34
CA GLY A 34 6.26 -4.14 -9.49
C GLY A 34 6.49 -3.27 -8.26
N ILE A 35 7.53 -3.59 -7.48
CA ILE A 35 7.87 -2.85 -6.25
C ILE A 35 8.25 -1.40 -6.54
N ASP A 36 8.93 -1.15 -7.65
CA ASP A 36 9.41 0.16 -8.07
C ASP A 36 8.28 1.13 -8.42
N LEU A 37 7.06 0.61 -8.63
CA LEU A 37 5.85 1.41 -8.84
C LEU A 37 4.99 1.48 -7.58
N VAL A 38 4.76 0.32 -6.94
CA VAL A 38 3.86 0.21 -5.78
C VAL A 38 4.39 0.94 -4.55
N ALA A 39 5.67 0.81 -4.22
CA ALA A 39 6.22 1.41 -3.01
C ALA A 39 6.25 2.95 -3.08
N PRO A 40 6.72 3.59 -4.18
CA PRO A 40 6.69 5.04 -4.30
C PRO A 40 5.27 5.64 -4.31
N ALA A 41 4.30 4.98 -4.96
CA ALA A 41 2.91 5.44 -4.97
C ALA A 41 2.31 5.48 -3.55
N LEU A 42 2.45 4.37 -2.80
CA LEU A 42 1.99 4.30 -1.42
C LEU A 42 2.75 5.26 -0.50
N PHE A 43 4.06 5.42 -0.69
CA PHE A 43 4.85 6.37 0.09
C PHE A 43 4.40 7.83 -0.16
N SER A 44 4.13 8.18 -1.42
CA SER A 44 3.63 9.51 -1.81
C SER A 44 2.23 9.78 -1.24
N ALA A 45 1.40 8.74 -1.12
CA ALA A 45 0.09 8.80 -0.48
C ALA A 45 0.12 8.87 1.07
N GLY A 46 1.31 8.88 1.69
CA GLY A 46 1.47 9.05 3.13
C GLY A 46 1.66 7.75 3.93
N TRP A 47 1.65 6.58 3.28
CA TRP A 47 1.92 5.31 3.95
C TRP A 47 3.40 5.19 4.34
N ARG A 48 3.66 4.65 5.53
CA ARG A 48 5.02 4.59 6.10
C ARG A 48 5.45 3.21 6.57
N GLU A 49 4.51 2.29 6.75
CA GLU A 49 4.83 0.95 7.21
C GLU A 49 4.78 -0.05 6.06
N PHE A 50 5.94 -0.65 5.77
CA PHE A 50 6.09 -1.63 4.70
C PHE A 50 6.67 -2.94 5.25
N CYS A 51 6.27 -4.07 4.67
CA CYS A 51 6.83 -5.39 4.94
C CYS A 51 7.07 -6.19 3.66
N VAL A 52 8.08 -7.05 3.67
CA VAL A 52 8.45 -7.99 2.59
C VAL A 52 8.29 -9.44 3.03
#